data_AF-A0A412BFF9-F1
#
_entry.id   AF-A0A412BFF9-F1
#
_cell.length_a   1.000
_cell.length_b   1.000
_cell.length_c   1.000
_cell.angle_alpha   90.00
_cell.angle_beta   90.00
_cell.angle_gamma   90.00
#
_symmetry.space_group_name_H-M   'P 1'
#
loop_
_entity.id
_entity.type
_entity.pdbx_description
1 polymer ?
#
loop_
_entity_poly.entity_id
_entity_poly.type
_entity_poly.pdbx_seq_one_letter_code
_entity_poly.pdbx_strand_id
1 'polypeptide(L)'
;MNSMRILLGTTNPSKVKRFSDLLKGYDVEFVTLKDLAITDEPKENGTTPEENAIAKAKFYGQYFEVVICNDSGLYFEELALDDVRQPGLNVRTPMQMDRLSDEEMIDKASSKRFEGWPLDSLSMNKETGKYFVDGSMEESKENIIKDEYEKEIVDFLTKSLHIT
;
A
#
# COMPACT_ATOMS: atom_id res chain seq x y z
N MET A 1 21.05 18.61 -13.60
CA MET A 1 20.69 17.19 -13.85
C MET A 1 19.18 17.12 -13.69
N ASN A 2 18.47 16.41 -14.57
CA ASN A 2 17.03 16.26 -14.41
C ASN A 2 16.78 15.16 -13.38
N SER A 3 15.99 15.47 -12.36
CA SER A 3 15.53 14.51 -11.35
C SER A 3 14.87 13.31 -12.02
N MET A 4 15.05 12.10 -11.48
CA MET A 4 14.38 10.92 -12.01
C MET A 4 12.88 11.03 -11.74
N ARG A 5 12.07 11.14 -12.80
CA ARG A 5 10.62 11.18 -12.66
C ARG A 5 10.08 9.76 -12.59
N ILE A 6 9.17 9.49 -11.66
CA ILE A 6 8.60 8.16 -11.43
C ILE A 6 7.08 8.28 -11.27
N LEU A 7 6.33 7.48 -12.04
CA LEU A 7 4.89 7.37 -11.86
C LEU A 7 4.56 6.40 -10.72
N LEU A 8 3.79 6.86 -9.74
CA LEU A 8 3.14 6.01 -8.76
C LEU A 8 1.78 5.59 -9.29
N GLY A 9 1.66 4.32 -9.70
CA GLY A 9 0.44 3.73 -10.29
C GLY A 9 -0.65 3.43 -9.27
N THR A 10 -1.06 4.43 -8.49
CA THR A 10 -2.03 4.32 -7.41
C THR A 10 -2.84 5.61 -7.25
N THR A 11 -4.13 5.47 -6.94
CA THR A 11 -4.99 6.59 -6.50
C THR A 11 -4.99 6.76 -4.98
N ASN A 12 -4.44 5.80 -4.23
CA ASN A 12 -4.38 5.83 -2.77
C ASN A 12 -3.30 6.85 -2.29
N PRO A 13 -3.67 7.94 -1.60
CA PRO A 13 -2.74 8.97 -1.14
C PRO A 13 -1.72 8.46 -0.10
N SER A 14 -2.07 7.46 0.71
CA SER A 14 -1.12 6.88 1.68
C SER A 14 0.00 6.11 1.02
N LYS A 15 -0.27 5.43 -0.10
CA LYS A 15 0.78 4.79 -0.90
C LYS A 15 1.70 5.82 -1.52
N VAL A 16 1.15 6.94 -2.02
CA VAL A 16 1.94 8.08 -2.50
C VAL A 16 2.86 8.59 -1.40
N LYS A 17 2.29 8.91 -0.23
CA LYS A 17 3.05 9.39 0.92
C LYS A 17 4.15 8.41 1.35
N ARG A 18 3.85 7.10 1.39
CA ARG A 18 4.82 6.07 1.76
C ARG A 18 6.05 6.10 0.85
N PHE A 19 5.88 6.10 -0.47
CA PHE A 19 7.04 6.13 -1.39
C PHE A 19 7.76 7.48 -1.35
N SER A 20 7.05 8.58 -1.16
CA SER A 20 7.67 9.90 -0.92
C SER A 20 8.51 9.93 0.35
N ASP A 21 8.05 9.29 1.43
CA ASP A 21 8.80 9.18 2.69
C ASP A 21 10.03 8.26 2.48
N LEU A 22 9.88 7.10 1.83
CA LEU A 22 10.96 6.12 1.60
C LEU A 22 12.13 6.66 0.79
N LEU A 23 11.87 7.41 -0.28
CA LEU A 23 12.91 7.99 -1.13
C LEU A 23 13.19 9.46 -0.81
N LYS A 24 12.82 9.92 0.39
CA LYS A 24 13.10 11.28 0.83
C LYS A 24 14.61 11.52 0.90
N GLY A 25 15.09 12.51 0.15
CA GLY A 25 16.50 12.87 0.09
C GLY A 25 17.25 12.35 -1.14
N TYR A 26 16.61 11.50 -1.95
CA TYR A 26 17.10 11.13 -3.28
C TYR A 26 16.60 12.11 -4.35
N ASP A 27 17.32 12.23 -5.47
CA ASP A 27 16.94 13.08 -6.60
C ASP A 27 15.84 12.42 -7.45
N VAL A 28 14.63 12.32 -6.88
CA VAL A 28 13.44 11.72 -7.47
C VAL A 28 12.26 12.68 -7.43
N GLU A 29 11.51 12.76 -8.53
CA GLU A 29 10.23 13.45 -8.63
C GLU A 29 9.12 12.42 -8.83
N PHE A 30 8.19 12.30 -7.87
CA PHE A 30 7.02 11.46 -8.03
C PHE A 30 5.90 12.18 -8.77
N VAL A 31 5.30 11.48 -9.72
CA VAL A 31 4.10 11.90 -10.46
C VAL A 31 3.00 10.90 -10.17
N THR A 32 1.75 11.36 -10.04
CA THR A 32 0.59 10.51 -9.77
C THR A 32 -0.29 10.35 -11.02
N LEU A 33 -1.20 9.37 -10.99
CA LEU A 33 -2.23 9.20 -12.03
C LEU A 33 -3.05 10.48 -12.24
N LYS A 34 -3.33 11.20 -11.14
CA LYS A 34 -4.07 12.47 -11.17
C LYS A 34 -3.31 13.57 -11.88
N ASP A 35 -2.01 13.68 -11.66
CA ASP A 35 -1.16 14.71 -12.28
C ASP A 35 -1.08 14.54 -13.81
N LEU A 36 -1.18 13.29 -14.28
CA LEU A 36 -1.18 12.94 -15.70
C LEU A 36 -2.59 12.81 -16.31
N ALA A 37 -3.65 13.06 -15.53
CA ALA A 37 -5.04 12.85 -15.92
C ALA A 37 -5.33 11.43 -16.48
N ILE A 38 -4.61 10.42 -15.99
CA ILE A 38 -4.84 9.01 -16.32
C ILE A 38 -6.05 8.53 -15.52
N THR A 39 -7.09 8.10 -16.22
CA THR A 39 -8.36 7.63 -15.61
C THR A 39 -8.67 6.18 -15.89
N ASP A 40 -7.97 5.56 -16.85
CA ASP A 40 -8.13 4.14 -17.14
C ASP A 40 -7.50 3.29 -16.03
N GLU A 41 -8.19 2.22 -15.65
CA GLU A 41 -7.72 1.27 -14.65
C GLU A 41 -7.45 -0.11 -15.29
N PRO A 42 -6.37 -0.81 -14.87
CA PRO A 42 -6.11 -2.17 -15.32
C PRO A 42 -7.13 -3.14 -14.75
N LYS A 43 -7.36 -4.25 -15.48
CA LYS A 43 -8.08 -5.39 -14.91
C LYS A 43 -7.18 -6.13 -13.92
N GLU A 44 -7.54 -6.10 -12.65
CA GLU A 44 -6.84 -6.80 -11.56
C GLU A 44 -7.47 -8.18 -11.32
N ASN A 45 -7.16 -9.13 -12.20
CA ASN A 45 -7.65 -10.52 -12.12
C ASN A 45 -6.64 -11.48 -11.47
N GLY A 46 -5.63 -10.95 -10.77
CA GLY A 46 -4.63 -11.75 -10.09
C GLY A 46 -5.21 -12.49 -8.89
N THR A 47 -4.51 -13.53 -8.46
CA THR A 47 -4.76 -14.31 -7.25
C THR A 47 -3.85 -13.90 -6.10
N THR A 48 -2.81 -13.10 -6.37
CA THR A 48 -1.88 -12.56 -5.37
C THR A 48 -1.66 -11.05 -5.52
N PRO A 49 -1.22 -10.35 -4.45
CA PRO A 49 -0.89 -8.92 -4.55
C PRO A 49 0.23 -8.66 -5.56
N GLU A 50 1.18 -9.59 -5.69
CA GLU A 50 2.26 -9.52 -6.66
C GLU A 50 1.73 -9.52 -8.10
N GLU A 51 0.83 -10.44 -8.44
CA GLU A 51 0.22 -10.53 -9.77
C GLU A 51 -0.53 -9.24 -10.14
N ASN A 52 -1.29 -8.68 -9.19
CA ASN A 52 -1.97 -7.39 -9.39
C ASN A 52 -0.99 -6.23 -9.55
N ALA A 53 0.08 -6.18 -8.74
CA ALA A 53 1.11 -5.14 -8.86
C ALA A 53 1.82 -5.19 -10.23
N ILE A 54 2.14 -6.40 -10.72
CA ILE A 54 2.73 -6.61 -12.05
C ILE A 54 1.75 -6.19 -13.16
N ALA A 55 0.47 -6.56 -13.05
CA ALA A 55 -0.55 -6.18 -14.02
C ALA A 55 -0.70 -4.65 -14.09
N LYS A 56 -0.73 -3.98 -12.93
CA LYS A 56 -0.73 -2.51 -12.83
C LYS A 56 0.51 -1.90 -13.46
N ALA A 57 1.71 -2.40 -13.14
CA ALA A 57 2.96 -1.87 -13.68
C ALA A 57 3.03 -2.00 -15.21
N LYS A 58 2.63 -3.15 -15.77
CA LYS A 58 2.55 -3.37 -17.22
C LYS A 58 1.57 -2.40 -17.89
N PHE A 59 0.40 -2.20 -17.27
CA PHE A 59 -0.62 -1.31 -17.80
C PHE A 59 -0.17 0.15 -17.75
N TYR A 60 0.25 0.64 -16.60
CA TYR A 60 0.64 2.05 -16.45
C TYR A 60 1.97 2.38 -17.12
N GLY A 61 2.84 1.37 -17.35
CA GLY A 61 4.07 1.50 -18.12
C GLY A 61 3.87 1.93 -19.58
N GLN A 62 2.65 1.85 -20.11
CA GLN A 62 2.33 2.43 -21.42
C GLN A 62 2.30 3.97 -21.42
N TYR A 63 2.10 4.59 -20.24
CA TYR A 63 1.99 6.04 -20.09
C TYR A 63 3.29 6.69 -19.61
N PHE A 64 4.19 5.92 -19.02
CA PHE A 64 5.34 6.47 -18.31
C PHE A 64 6.50 5.47 -18.28
N GLU A 65 7.72 5.98 -18.44
CA GLU A 65 8.92 5.14 -18.59
C GLU A 65 9.25 4.32 -17.33
N VAL A 66 9.11 4.94 -16.15
CA VAL A 66 9.41 4.32 -14.86
C VAL A 66 8.18 4.35 -13.97
N VAL A 67 7.63 3.17 -13.66
CA VAL A 67 6.39 3.04 -12.87
C VAL A 67 6.63 2.17 -11.65
N ILE A 68 6.18 2.64 -10.50
CA ILE A 68 6.07 1.82 -9.28
C ILE A 68 4.60 1.57 -9.01
N CYS A 69 4.24 0.29 -8.94
CA CYS A 69 2.94 -0.18 -8.51
C CYS A 69 3.11 -1.05 -7.28
N ASN A 70 2.23 -0.88 -6.29
CA ASN A 70 2.23 -1.65 -5.07
C ASN A 70 0.81 -2.12 -4.77
N ASP A 71 0.66 -3.40 -4.45
CA ASP A 71 -0.60 -3.96 -4.00
C ASP A 71 -0.48 -4.67 -2.66
N SER A 72 -1.60 -4.80 -1.97
CA SER A 72 -1.67 -5.28 -0.60
C SER A 72 -2.96 -6.06 -0.39
N GLY A 73 -2.87 -7.17 0.35
CA GLY A 73 -4.04 -7.93 0.83
C GLY A 73 -4.08 -7.98 2.35
N LEU A 74 -5.20 -8.47 2.91
CA LEU A 74 -5.37 -8.74 4.34
C LEU A 74 -5.60 -10.24 4.53
N TYR A 75 -4.76 -10.86 5.38
CA TYR A 75 -4.79 -12.29 5.65
C TYR A 75 -4.80 -12.53 7.15
N PHE A 76 -5.77 -13.29 7.64
CA PHE A 76 -5.81 -13.76 9.04
C PHE A 76 -5.00 -15.04 9.18
N GLU A 77 -4.08 -15.09 10.14
CA GLU A 77 -3.18 -16.23 10.35
C GLU A 77 -3.94 -17.51 10.74
N GLU A 78 -5.08 -17.35 11.41
CA GLU A 78 -5.92 -18.44 11.91
C GLU A 78 -6.81 -19.09 10.84
N LEU A 79 -6.84 -18.54 9.62
CA LEU A 79 -7.62 -19.06 8.50
C LEU A 79 -6.71 -19.62 7.42
N ALA A 80 -7.09 -20.78 6.86
CA ALA A 80 -6.44 -21.29 5.66
C ALA A 80 -6.55 -20.26 4.51
N LEU A 81 -5.56 -20.23 3.61
CA LEU A 81 -5.50 -19.24 2.53
C LEU A 81 -6.68 -19.33 1.55
N ASP A 82 -7.28 -20.52 1.41
CA ASP A 82 -8.44 -20.81 0.58
C ASP A 82 -9.77 -20.73 1.35
N ASP A 83 -9.75 -20.36 2.63
CA ASP A 83 -10.97 -20.17 3.42
C ASP A 83 -11.76 -18.97 2.87
N VAL A 84 -13.06 -19.15 2.65
CA VAL A 84 -13.95 -18.10 2.11
C VAL A 84 -14.01 -16.84 2.98
N ARG A 85 -13.68 -16.95 4.27
CA ARG A 85 -13.62 -15.83 5.21
C ARG A 85 -12.33 -15.03 5.10
N GLN A 86 -11.30 -15.53 4.40
CA GLN A 86 -10.12 -14.72 4.12
C GLN A 86 -10.49 -13.53 3.24
N PRO A 87 -10.20 -12.28 3.66
CA PRO A 87 -10.40 -11.13 2.80
C PRO A 87 -9.50 -11.19 1.56
N GLY A 88 -8.24 -11.60 1.74
CA GLY A 88 -7.25 -11.70 0.69
C GLY A 88 -7.09 -10.38 -0.06
N LEU A 89 -7.26 -10.41 -1.38
CA LEU A 89 -7.22 -9.22 -2.24
C LEU A 89 -8.48 -8.33 -2.12
N ASN A 90 -9.58 -8.90 -1.63
CA ASN A 90 -10.89 -8.26 -1.56
C ASN A 90 -11.15 -7.68 -0.17
N VAL A 91 -10.20 -6.92 0.36
CA VAL A 91 -10.22 -6.42 1.75
C VAL A 91 -11.52 -5.67 2.09
N ARG A 92 -12.07 -4.92 1.13
CA ARG A 92 -13.32 -4.16 1.30
C ARG A 92 -14.57 -4.90 0.85
N THR A 93 -14.45 -6.08 0.27
CA THR A 93 -15.58 -6.91 -0.18
C THR A 93 -15.35 -8.36 0.27
N PRO A 94 -15.07 -8.60 1.57
CA PRO A 94 -14.79 -9.95 2.06
C PRO A 94 -16.01 -10.83 1.84
N MET A 95 -15.82 -12.13 1.61
CA MET A 95 -16.93 -13.07 1.35
C MET A 95 -17.87 -12.65 0.20
N GLN A 96 -17.40 -11.84 -0.75
CA GLN A 96 -18.19 -11.29 -1.88
C GLN A 96 -19.39 -10.44 -1.44
N MET A 97 -19.33 -9.83 -0.26
CA MET A 97 -20.34 -8.88 0.18
C MET A 97 -20.20 -7.52 -0.52
N ASP A 98 -21.16 -6.63 -0.27
CA ASP A 98 -21.10 -5.24 -0.73
C ASP A 98 -19.85 -4.52 -0.19
N ARG A 99 -19.37 -3.53 -0.95
CA ARG A 99 -18.14 -2.81 -0.61
C ARG A 99 -18.31 -2.02 0.69
N LEU A 100 -17.52 -2.38 1.69
CA LEU A 100 -17.48 -1.74 3.00
C LEU A 100 -16.88 -0.33 2.92
N SER A 101 -17.55 0.62 3.57
CA SER A 101 -17.02 1.94 3.88
C SER A 101 -15.88 1.86 4.91
N ASP A 102 -15.18 2.98 5.13
CA ASP A 102 -14.18 3.04 6.20
C ASP A 102 -14.82 2.79 7.56
N GLU A 103 -16.02 3.33 7.81
CA GLU A 103 -16.87 3.13 8.99
C GLU A 103 -17.32 1.69 9.19
N GLU A 104 -17.70 1.00 8.12
CA GLU A 104 -18.18 -0.38 8.21
C GLU A 104 -17.04 -1.38 8.43
N MET A 105 -15.84 -1.07 7.93
CA MET A 105 -14.65 -1.88 8.25
C MET A 105 -14.37 -1.88 9.76
N ILE A 106 -14.70 -0.80 10.48
CA ILE A 106 -14.14 -0.42 11.79
C ILE A 106 -15.15 -0.43 12.96
N ASP A 107 -16.33 -1.02 12.84
CA ASP A 107 -17.45 -0.85 13.80
C ASP A 107 -17.17 -1.33 15.25
N LYS A 108 -16.12 -2.14 15.48
CA LYS A 108 -15.49 -2.32 16.81
C LYS A 108 -13.96 -2.16 16.78
N ALA A 109 -13.51 -1.05 16.21
CA ALA A 109 -12.14 -0.59 16.23
C ALA A 109 -11.87 0.39 17.38
N SER A 110 -10.61 0.75 17.58
CA SER A 110 -10.26 1.96 18.37
C SER A 110 -11.04 3.17 17.84
N SER A 111 -11.28 4.23 18.63
CA SER A 111 -11.99 5.43 18.17
C SER A 111 -11.11 6.41 17.38
N LYS A 112 -9.81 6.14 17.25
CA LYS A 112 -8.82 6.97 16.54
C LYS A 112 -8.62 6.48 15.11
N ARG A 113 -8.45 7.40 14.15
CA ARG A 113 -8.18 7.07 12.74
C ARG A 113 -6.96 7.81 12.22
N PHE A 114 -6.24 7.14 11.34
CA PHE A 114 -5.21 7.74 10.51
C PHE A 114 -5.69 7.79 9.07
N GLU A 115 -5.64 8.99 8.50
CA GLU A 115 -6.11 9.24 7.13
C GLU A 115 -5.33 8.35 6.15
N GLY A 116 -6.07 7.60 5.33
CA GLY A 116 -5.55 6.67 4.33
C GLY A 116 -4.95 5.36 4.86
N TRP A 117 -5.07 5.09 6.17
CA TRP A 117 -4.71 3.81 6.80
C TRP A 117 -5.92 3.21 7.55
N PRO A 118 -6.96 2.76 6.83
CA PRO A 118 -8.23 2.36 7.45
C PRO A 118 -8.10 1.14 8.37
N LEU A 119 -7.13 0.26 8.09
CA LEU A 119 -6.91 -0.97 8.84
C LEU A 119 -6.22 -0.77 10.18
N ASP A 120 -5.50 0.34 10.39
CA ASP A 120 -4.72 0.57 11.62
C ASP A 120 -5.61 0.62 12.87
N SER A 121 -6.87 1.01 12.70
CA SER A 121 -7.83 1.05 13.80
C SER A 121 -8.34 -0.35 14.23
N LEU A 122 -8.14 -1.36 13.39
CA LEU A 122 -8.51 -2.76 13.59
C LEU A 122 -7.30 -3.67 13.87
N SER A 123 -6.10 -3.20 13.52
CA SER A 123 -4.84 -3.94 13.70
C SER A 123 -4.30 -3.72 15.11
N MET A 124 -4.02 -4.81 15.82
CA MET A 124 -3.42 -4.79 17.15
C MET A 124 -1.99 -5.34 17.10
N ASN A 125 -1.05 -4.63 17.72
CA ASN A 125 0.31 -5.13 17.88
C ASN A 125 0.29 -6.30 18.88
N LYS A 126 0.76 -7.49 18.45
CA LYS A 126 0.76 -8.72 19.26
C LYS A 126 1.69 -8.65 20.48
N GLU A 127 2.76 -7.86 20.44
CA GLU A 127 3.73 -7.71 21.52
C GLU A 127 3.24 -6.74 22.61
N THR A 128 2.55 -5.67 22.22
CA THR A 128 2.12 -4.60 23.15
C THR A 128 0.64 -4.65 23.52
N GLY A 129 -0.19 -5.38 22.74
CA GLY A 129 -1.64 -5.47 22.93
C GLY A 129 -2.40 -4.17 22.64
N LYS A 130 -1.76 -3.20 21.98
CA LYS A 130 -2.36 -1.91 21.61
C LYS A 130 -2.78 -1.87 20.15
N TYR A 131 -3.82 -1.10 19.81
CA TYR A 131 -4.14 -0.85 18.41
C TYR A 131 -3.03 -0.02 17.76
N PHE A 132 -2.83 -0.16 16.45
CA PHE A 132 -1.82 0.63 15.73
C PHE A 132 -2.10 2.12 15.86
N VAL A 133 -3.35 2.54 15.96
CA VAL A 133 -3.76 3.94 16.20
C VAL A 133 -3.54 4.46 17.63
N ASP A 134 -3.12 3.61 18.58
CA ASP A 134 -2.87 4.03 19.95
C ASP A 134 -1.45 4.60 20.14
N GLY A 135 -0.55 4.40 19.17
CA GLY A 135 0.77 5.02 19.09
C GLY A 135 0.78 6.35 18.32
N SER A 136 1.97 6.90 18.07
CA SER A 136 2.15 7.98 17.09
C SER A 136 1.97 7.46 15.66
N MET A 137 1.65 8.33 14.71
CA MET A 137 1.55 7.95 13.28
C MET A 137 2.87 7.33 12.78
N GLU A 138 4.00 7.82 13.29
CA GLU A 138 5.33 7.28 13.07
C GLU A 138 5.49 5.87 13.66
N GLU A 139 5.09 5.63 14.91
CA GLU A 139 5.10 4.30 15.53
C GLU A 139 4.20 3.30 14.79
N SER A 140 3.06 3.73 14.26
CA SER A 140 2.17 2.87 13.47
C SER A 140 2.81 2.45 12.15
N LYS A 141 3.60 3.34 11.53
CA LYS A 141 4.42 2.99 10.36
C LYS A 141 5.53 2.00 10.73
N GLU A 142 6.20 2.21 11.87
CA GLU A 142 7.24 1.30 12.39
C GLU A 142 6.68 -0.10 12.72
N ASN A 143 5.45 -0.21 13.22
CA ASN A 143 4.79 -1.50 13.46
C ASN A 143 4.56 -2.33 12.19
N ILE A 144 4.53 -1.68 11.02
CA ILE A 144 4.32 -2.31 9.70
C ILE A 144 5.68 -2.57 9.00
N ILE A 145 6.76 -1.94 9.49
CA ILE A 145 8.09 -1.97 8.86
C ILE A 145 9.14 -2.00 9.97
N LYS A 146 9.67 -3.19 10.31
CA LYS A 146 10.93 -3.26 11.06
C LYS A 146 11.99 -2.51 10.26
N ASP A 147 12.79 -1.65 10.89
CA ASP A 147 13.81 -0.79 10.23
C ASP A 147 14.65 -1.49 9.15
N GLU A 148 14.95 -2.78 9.34
CA GLU A 148 15.65 -3.60 8.34
C GLU A 148 14.87 -3.78 7.03
N TYR A 149 13.56 -3.98 7.11
CA TYR A 149 12.68 -4.10 5.95
C TYR A 149 12.58 -2.79 5.17
N GLU A 150 12.54 -1.64 5.87
CA GLU A 150 12.56 -0.34 5.20
C GLU A 150 13.82 -0.18 4.36
N LYS A 151 14.96 -0.47 4.99
CA LYS A 151 16.27 -0.39 4.36
C LYS A 151 16.38 -1.30 3.15
N GLU A 152 15.88 -2.53 3.24
CA GLU A 152 15.85 -3.46 2.09
C GLU A 152 15.03 -2.91 0.92
N ILE A 153 13.87 -2.28 1.18
CA ILE A 153 13.06 -1.65 0.14
C ILE A 153 13.82 -0.47 -0.48
N VAL A 154 14.40 0.41 0.32
CA VAL A 154 15.17 1.56 -0.18
C VAL A 154 16.37 1.08 -1.00
N ASP A 155 17.12 0.09 -0.52
CA ASP A 155 18.24 -0.51 -1.25
C ASP A 155 17.79 -1.12 -2.59
N PHE A 156 16.65 -1.81 -2.61
CA PHE A 156 16.09 -2.38 -3.84
C PHE A 156 15.70 -1.29 -4.83
N LEU A 157 14.97 -0.26 -4.37
CA LEU A 157 14.51 0.85 -5.21
C LEU A 157 15.69 1.64 -5.76
N THR A 158 16.65 2.03 -4.92
CA THR A 158 17.81 2.82 -5.33
C THR A 158 18.66 2.10 -6.38
N LYS A 159 18.92 0.80 -6.19
CA LYS A 159 19.63 -0.04 -7.16
C LYS A 159 18.86 -0.19 -8.47
N SER A 160 17.55 -0.43 -8.41
CA SER A 160 16.72 -0.65 -9.60
C SER A 160 16.54 0.63 -10.42
N LEU A 161 16.43 1.76 -9.74
CA LEU A 161 16.24 3.08 -10.33
C LEU A 161 17.57 3.75 -10.69
N HIS A 162 18.71 3.17 -10.31
CA HIS A 162 20.04 3.75 -10.52
C HIS A 162 20.17 5.18 -9.95
N ILE A 163 19.57 5.40 -8.77
CA ILE A 163 19.63 6.66 -8.03
C ILE A 163 20.57 6.49 -6.83
N THR A 164 21.37 7.52 -6.54
CA THR A 164 22.41 7.52 -5.50
C THR A 164 22.17 8.60 -4.47
#